data_AF-K3XNR9-F1
#
_entry.id   AF-K3XNR9-F1
#
_cell.length_a   1.000
_cell.length_b   1.000
_cell.length_c   1.000
_cell.angle_alpha   90.00
_cell.angle_beta   90.00
_cell.angle_gamma   90.00
#
_symmetry.space_group_name_H-M   'P 1'
#
loop_
_entity.id
_entity.type
_entity.pdbx_description
1 polymer ?
#
loop_
_entity_poly.entity_id
_entity_poly.type
_entity_poly.pdbx_seq_one_letter_code
_entity_poly.pdbx_strand_id
1 'polypeptide(L)'
;MERSESGPDQRSFTIMVYGLHSQEKLDEALQYYTTMKSRGLIPEPRTKILVKAIHMKKDGAVTEDQSANMTGKNLKLDPRSSLFHVHK
;
A
#
# COMPACT_ATOMS: atom_id res chain seq x y z
N MET A 1 -22.99 2.76 -15.84
CA MET A 1 -22.55 3.18 -14.49
C MET A 1 -21.87 4.52 -14.61
N GLU A 2 -22.33 5.48 -13.82
CA GLU A 2 -22.11 6.91 -13.97
C GLU A 2 -20.63 7.29 -13.88
N ARG A 3 -20.17 8.12 -14.84
CA ARG A 3 -18.86 8.79 -14.80
C ARG A 3 -18.92 9.88 -13.75
N SER A 4 -18.72 9.54 -12.49
CA SER A 4 -18.20 10.52 -11.55
C SER A 4 -16.71 10.64 -11.84
N GLU A 5 -16.25 11.84 -12.18
CA GLU A 5 -14.86 12.18 -12.47
C GLU A 5 -13.91 12.00 -11.26
N SER A 6 -14.46 11.52 -10.15
CA SER A 6 -13.76 10.98 -9.00
C SER A 6 -13.25 9.58 -9.35
N GLY A 7 -11.94 9.45 -9.59
CA GLY A 7 -11.32 8.14 -9.78
C GLY A 7 -11.69 7.14 -8.68
N PRO A 8 -11.56 5.83 -8.93
CA PRO A 8 -12.02 4.80 -8.00
C PRO A 8 -11.50 5.03 -6.59
N ASP A 9 -12.41 5.17 -5.63
CA ASP A 9 -12.08 5.30 -4.21
C ASP A 9 -11.55 3.98 -3.64
N GLN A 10 -11.02 4.02 -2.42
CA GLN A 10 -10.53 2.84 -1.69
C GLN A 10 -11.52 1.67 -1.71
N ARG A 11 -12.81 1.95 -1.50
CA ARG A 11 -13.88 0.93 -1.51
C ARG A 11 -14.07 0.31 -2.90
N SER A 12 -13.97 1.11 -3.95
CA SER A 12 -14.08 0.64 -5.34
C SER A 12 -12.94 -0.31 -5.69
N PHE A 13 -11.71 -0.01 -5.24
CA PHE A 13 -10.58 -0.94 -5.38
C PHE A 13 -10.81 -2.26 -4.64
N THR A 14 -11.34 -2.23 -3.41
CA THR A 14 -11.69 -3.46 -2.66
C THR A 14 -12.68 -4.33 -3.43
N ILE A 15 -13.72 -3.73 -4.02
CA ILE A 15 -14.73 -4.46 -4.81
C ILE A 15 -14.10 -5.06 -6.08
N MET A 16 -13.25 -4.30 -6.78
CA MET A 16 -12.56 -4.79 -7.99
C MET A 16 -11.67 -5.99 -7.68
N VAL A 17 -10.83 -5.90 -6.64
CA VAL A 17 -9.95 -7.02 -6.23
C VAL A 17 -10.76 -8.26 -5.86
N TYR A 18 -11.87 -8.10 -5.14
CA TYR A 18 -12.76 -9.22 -4.79
C TYR A 18 -13.39 -9.87 -6.03
N GLY A 19 -13.93 -9.06 -6.94
CA GLY A 19 -14.52 -9.56 -8.19
C GLY A 19 -13.52 -10.32 -9.04
N LEU A 20 -12.31 -9.77 -9.20
CA LEU A 20 -11.22 -10.39 -9.96
C LEU A 20 -10.74 -11.70 -9.32
N HIS A 21 -10.66 -11.76 -7.98
CA HIS A 21 -10.36 -12.99 -7.27
C HIS A 21 -11.41 -14.09 -7.55
N SER A 22 -12.69 -13.73 -7.55
CA SER A 22 -13.78 -14.67 -7.87
C SER A 22 -13.78 -15.13 -9.33
N GLN A 23 -13.17 -14.35 -10.22
CA GLN A 23 -12.99 -14.67 -11.64
C GLN A 23 -11.66 -15.38 -11.93
N GLU A 24 -10.90 -15.76 -10.89
CA GLU A 24 -9.55 -16.32 -10.99
C GLU A 24 -8.54 -15.43 -11.77
N LYS A 25 -8.86 -14.14 -11.89
CA LYS A 25 -8.01 -13.12 -12.51
C LYS A 25 -7.02 -12.57 -11.50
N LEU A 26 -6.15 -13.48 -11.04
CA LEU A 26 -5.17 -13.24 -9.99
C LEU A 26 -4.18 -12.11 -10.34
N ASP A 27 -3.75 -12.04 -11.61
CA ASP A 27 -2.80 -11.04 -12.07
C ASP A 27 -3.40 -9.63 -12.06
N GLU A 28 -4.61 -9.47 -12.60
CA GLU A 28 -5.34 -8.19 -12.60
C GLU A 28 -5.58 -7.72 -11.15
N ALA A 29 -5.99 -8.62 -10.25
CA ALA A 29 -6.21 -8.29 -8.84
C ALA A 29 -4.95 -7.73 -8.16
N LEU A 30 -3.77 -8.28 -8.46
CA LEU A 30 -2.48 -7.78 -7.97
C LEU A 30 -2.15 -6.40 -8.54
N GLN A 31 -2.38 -6.18 -9.84
CA GLN A 31 -2.13 -4.89 -10.47
C GLN A 31 -3.01 -3.77 -9.86
N TYR A 32 -4.28 -4.06 -9.58
CA TYR A 32 -5.18 -3.11 -8.90
C TYR A 32 -4.72 -2.81 -7.47
N TYR A 33 -4.25 -3.81 -6.72
CA TYR A 33 -3.69 -3.62 -5.38
C TYR A 33 -2.43 -2.75 -5.38
N THR A 34 -1.51 -2.97 -6.32
CA THR A 34 -0.30 -2.14 -6.47
C THR A 34 -0.66 -0.71 -6.87
N THR A 35 -1.62 -0.54 -7.79
CA THR A 35 -2.12 0.78 -8.18
C THR A 35 -2.70 1.55 -7.00
N MET A 36 -3.47 0.86 -6.15
CA MET A 36 -4.05 1.43 -4.93
C MET A 36 -2.96 1.94 -3.99
N LYS A 37 -1.92 1.14 -3.72
CA LYS A 37 -0.76 1.56 -2.92
C LYS A 37 0.01 2.73 -3.54
N SER A 38 0.23 2.70 -4.85
CA SER A 38 0.96 3.75 -5.58
C SER A 38 0.24 5.10 -5.51
N ARG A 39 -1.08 5.09 -5.46
CA ARG A 39 -1.92 6.29 -5.26
C ARG A 39 -1.96 6.78 -3.79
N GLY A 40 -1.30 6.08 -2.86
CA GLY A 40 -1.35 6.38 -1.43
C GLY A 40 -2.64 5.92 -0.75
N LEU A 41 -3.46 5.10 -1.41
CA LEU A 41 -4.67 4.53 -0.81
C LEU A 41 -4.30 3.34 0.07
N ILE A 42 -4.93 3.23 1.24
CA ILE A 42 -4.64 2.19 2.23
C ILE A 42 -5.53 0.97 1.94
N PRO A 43 -4.98 -0.19 1.51
CA PRO A 43 -5.78 -1.37 1.26
C PRO A 43 -6.40 -1.91 2.54
N GLU A 44 -7.70 -2.23 2.45
CA GLU A 44 -8.43 -2.85 3.54
C GLU A 44 -7.85 -4.21 3.92
N PRO A 45 -7.99 -4.64 5.19
CA PRO A 45 -7.50 -5.94 5.65
C PRO A 45 -8.06 -7.10 4.82
N ARG A 46 -9.33 -7.01 4.40
CA ARG A 46 -9.98 -8.00 3.54
C ARG A 46 -9.26 -8.12 2.18
N THR A 47 -8.87 -7.00 1.58
CA THR A 47 -8.13 -6.95 0.31
C THR A 47 -6.74 -7.57 0.46
N LYS A 48 -6.04 -7.31 1.58
CA LYS A 48 -4.74 -7.92 1.87
C LYS A 48 -4.81 -9.45 1.99
N ILE A 49 -5.86 -9.97 2.63
CA ILE A 49 -6.08 -11.42 2.76
C ILE A 49 -6.27 -12.07 1.39
N LEU A 50 -7.06 -11.45 0.50
CA LEU A 50 -7.26 -11.95 -0.87
C LEU A 50 -5.95 -11.98 -1.63
N VAL A 51 -5.21 -10.87 -1.65
CA VAL A 51 -3.88 -10.80 -2.31
C VAL A 51 -2.92 -11.86 -1.77
N LYS A 52 -2.94 -12.10 -0.46
CA LYS A 52 -2.14 -13.18 0.15
C LYS A 52 -2.57 -14.57 -0.36
N ALA A 53 -3.87 -14.84 -0.45
CA ALA A 53 -4.37 -16.10 -1.00
C ALA A 53 -3.99 -16.28 -2.48
N ILE A 54 -3.98 -15.19 -3.25
CA ILE A 54 -3.50 -15.17 -4.65
C ILE A 54 -2.03 -15.60 -4.72
N HIS A 55 -1.17 -15.00 -3.89
CA HIS A 55 0.25 -15.35 -3.83
C HIS A 55 0.46 -16.82 -3.43
N MET A 56 -0.30 -17.32 -2.45
CA MET A 56 -0.21 -18.71 -2.02
C MET A 56 -0.62 -19.72 -3.10
N LYS A 57 -1.55 -19.34 -4.00
CA LYS A 57 -1.91 -20.15 -5.17
C LYS A 57 -0.83 -20.15 -6.25
N LYS A 58 -0.10 -19.05 -6.39
CA LYS A 58 0.87 -18.85 -7.48
C LYS A 58 2.27 -19.38 -7.13
N ASP A 59 2.67 -19.21 -5.89
CA ASP A 59 3.98 -19.56 -5.38
C ASP A 59 3.81 -20.10 -3.96
N GLY A 60 4.15 -21.36 -3.70
CA GLY A 60 3.93 -22.03 -2.41
C GLY A 60 4.61 -21.39 -1.18
N ALA A 61 5.35 -20.29 -1.33
CA ALA A 61 5.83 -19.43 -0.25
C ALA A 61 6.52 -18.21 -0.85
N VAL A 62 5.98 -16.99 -0.64
CA VAL A 62 6.72 -15.78 -0.25
C VAL A 62 5.66 -14.71 0.10
N THR A 63 5.41 -14.54 1.39
CA THR A 63 4.78 -13.33 1.92
C THR A 63 5.87 -12.29 2.14
N GLU A 64 6.12 -11.46 1.14
CA GLU A 64 6.72 -10.15 1.42
C GLU A 64 5.60 -9.20 1.84
N ASP A 65 5.50 -9.02 3.15
CA ASP A 65 4.91 -7.85 3.78
C ASP A 65 5.65 -6.61 3.28
N GLN A 66 5.26 -6.09 2.11
CA GLN A 66 5.60 -4.72 1.74
C GLN A 66 4.71 -3.75 2.55
N SER A 67 4.93 -3.76 3.86
CA SER A 67 4.57 -2.71 4.78
C SER A 67 5.87 -1.95 5.10
N ALA A 68 5.88 -0.65 4.79
CA ALA A 68 6.89 0.32 5.18
C ALA A 68 8.31 0.20 4.56
N ASN A 69 8.49 0.84 3.41
CA ASN A 69 9.68 1.67 3.19
C ASN A 69 9.34 2.83 2.23
N MET A 70 8.74 3.90 2.76
CA MET A 70 9.20 5.25 2.40
C MET A 70 10.25 5.57 3.45
N THR A 71 11.51 5.24 3.19
CA THR A 71 12.67 5.70 3.96
C THR A 71 12.55 7.21 4.02
N GLY A 72 12.47 7.71 5.26
CA GLY A 72 12.41 9.12 5.58
C GLY A 72 13.55 9.84 4.87
N LYS A 73 13.18 10.63 3.87
CA LYS A 73 14.08 11.62 3.29
C LYS A 73 14.21 12.78 4.28
N ASN A 74 15.25 12.66 5.09
CA ASN A 74 16.20 13.72 5.45
C ASN A 74 15.56 15.08 5.80
N LEU A 75 15.35 15.33 7.09
CA LEU A 75 15.46 16.69 7.60
C LEU A 75 16.56 16.68 8.67
N LYS A 76 17.66 17.37 8.33
CA LYS A 76 18.89 17.53 9.13
C LYS A 76 18.58 17.70 10.62
N LEU A 77 19.12 16.79 11.44
CA LEU A 77 19.40 17.10 12.83
C LEU A 77 20.62 18.03 12.81
N ASP A 78 20.40 19.33 13.02
CA ASP A 78 21.48 20.29 13.22
C ASP A 78 22.10 20.06 14.61
N PRO A 79 23.40 19.70 14.71
CA PRO A 79 24.03 19.40 16.00
C PRO A 79 24.40 20.67 16.80
N ARG A 80 23.91 21.86 16.44
CA ARG A 80 24.41 23.13 17.00
C ARG A 80 23.41 23.93 17.84
N SER A 81 22.21 23.41 18.12
CA SER A 81 21.22 24.09 18.97
C SER A 81 21.01 23.45 20.35
N SER A 82 22.06 22.88 20.93
CA SER A 82 22.10 22.54 22.35
C SER A 82 23.52 22.71 22.89
N LEU A 83 23.88 23.95 23.25
CA LEU A 83 24.60 24.18 24.50
C LEU A 83 24.54 25.66 24.87
N PHE A 84 23.53 26.00 25.65
CA PHE A 84 23.70 27.02 26.67
C PHE A 84 24.82 26.54 27.60
N HIS A 85 25.99 27.15 27.50
CA HIS A 85 26.98 27.25 28.58
C HIS A 85 27.71 28.58 28.40
N VAL A 86 27.14 29.64 28.97
CA VAL A 86 27.88 30.87 29.24
C VAL A 86 28.52 30.71 30.62
N HIS A 87 29.84 30.57 30.64
CA HIS A 87 30.68 30.76 31.81
C HIS A 87 31.70 31.83 31.43
N LYS A 88 31.53 33.03 31.97
CA LYS A 88 32.57 33.82 32.64
C LYS A 88 31.93 35.07 33.24
#